data_AF-A0A822XC96-F1
#
_entry.id   AF-A0A822XC96-F1
#
_cell.length_a   1.000
_cell.length_b   1.000
_cell.length_c   1.000
_cell.angle_alpha   90.00
_cell.angle_beta   90.00
_cell.angle_gamma   90.00
#
_symmetry.space_group_name_H-M   'P 1'
#
loop_
_entity.id
_entity.type
_entity.pdbx_description
1 polymer ?
#
loop_
_entity_poly.entity_id
_entity_poly.type
_entity_poly.pdbx_seq_one_letter_code
_entity_poly.pdbx_strand_id
1 'polypeptide(L)'
;MTGRVEYLKSYLASVNLAMKHGADVRGYFIWSLIDNFEWLYGYTLRFGIYYVDYNTLERTPKLSAIWYRQFLAGREKILTQKGSGFEFRRHLPF
;
A
#
# COMPACT_ATOMS: atom_id res chain seq x y z
N MET A 1 -9.12 -7.72 -9.36
CA MET A 1 -8.01 -6.97 -9.97
C MET A 1 -6.98 -6.61 -8.89
N THR A 2 -5.69 -6.80 -9.17
CA THR A 2 -4.57 -6.62 -8.22
C THR A 2 -3.89 -5.24 -8.31
N GLY A 3 -4.37 -4.34 -9.17
CA GLY A 3 -3.67 -3.08 -9.48
C GLY A 3 -3.29 -2.22 -8.28
N ARG A 4 -4.13 -2.15 -7.23
CA ARG A 4 -3.80 -1.41 -5.99
C ARG A 4 -2.68 -2.06 -5.18
N VAL A 5 -2.60 -3.39 -5.14
CA VAL A 5 -1.51 -4.11 -4.46
C VAL A 5 -0.18 -3.79 -5.15
N GLU A 6 -0.16 -3.87 -6.48
CA GLU A 6 1.07 -3.61 -7.25
C GLU A 6 1.49 -2.14 -7.17
N TYR A 7 0.53 -1.21 -7.14
CA TYR A 7 0.80 0.22 -6.88
C TYR A 7 1.45 0.43 -5.50
N LEU A 8 0.90 -0.17 -4.44
CA LEU A 8 1.47 -0.01 -3.09
C LEU A 8 2.87 -0.61 -2.99
N LYS A 9 3.09 -1.79 -3.59
CA LYS A 9 4.41 -2.43 -3.63
C LYS A 9 5.45 -1.53 -4.31
N SER A 10 5.15 -1.03 -5.51
CA SER A 10 6.09 -0.22 -6.26
C SER A 10 6.36 1.11 -5.56
N TYR A 11 5.31 1.78 -5.05
CA TYR A 11 5.45 3.05 -4.35
C TYR A 11 6.29 2.93 -3.08
N LEU A 12 6.03 1.93 -2.24
CA LEU A 12 6.79 1.71 -1.00
C LEU A 12 8.25 1.31 -1.28
N ALA A 13 8.50 0.57 -2.38
CA ALA A 13 9.86 0.31 -2.84
C ALA A 13 10.58 1.61 -3.24
N SER A 14 9.90 2.53 -3.94
CA SER A 14 10.44 3.84 -4.30
C SER A 14 10.70 4.74 -3.09
N VAL A 15 9.81 4.75 -2.09
CA VAL A 15 10.03 5.48 -0.82
C VAL A 15 11.29 4.98 -0.13
N ASN A 16 11.44 3.67 0.00
CA ASN A 16 12.65 3.08 0.57
C ASN A 16 13.91 3.39 -0.24
N LEU A 17 13.82 3.44 -1.58
CA LEU A 17 14.93 3.87 -2.42
C LEU A 17 15.32 5.32 -2.12
N ALA A 18 14.35 6.23 -2.03
CA ALA A 18 14.61 7.63 -1.68
C ALA A 18 15.29 7.77 -0.31
N MET A 19 14.85 7.00 0.69
CA MET A 19 15.49 6.95 2.01
C MET A 19 16.96 6.50 1.94
N LYS A 20 17.27 5.48 1.12
CA LYS A 20 18.66 5.04 0.88
C LYS A 20 19.52 6.12 0.21
N HIS A 21 18.91 7.04 -0.52
CA HIS A 21 19.57 8.19 -1.12
C HIS A 21 19.57 9.45 -0.24
N GLY A 22 19.21 9.33 1.04
CA GLY A 22 19.35 10.39 2.04
C GLY A 22 18.08 11.19 2.33
N ALA A 23 16.92 10.83 1.75
CA ALA A 23 15.66 11.46 2.12
C ALA A 23 15.24 11.07 3.55
N ASP A 24 14.89 12.05 4.38
CA ASP A 24 14.40 11.80 5.75
C ASP A 24 12.88 11.53 5.73
N VAL A 25 12.50 10.26 5.58
CA VAL A 25 11.09 9.81 5.61
C VAL A 25 10.81 9.07 6.91
N ARG A 26 9.83 9.53 7.67
CA ARG A 26 9.47 8.99 9.00
C ARG A 26 8.21 8.15 9.04
N GLY A 27 7.48 8.08 7.94
CA GLY A 27 6.24 7.33 7.88
C GLY A 27 5.53 7.47 6.53
N TYR A 28 4.54 6.61 6.34
CA TYR A 28 3.68 6.61 5.16
C TYR A 28 2.23 6.40 5.59
N PHE A 29 1.35 7.32 5.20
CA PHE A 29 -0.09 7.20 5.39
C PHE A 29 -0.76 6.86 4.08
N ILE A 30 -1.51 5.77 4.07
CA ILE A 30 -2.25 5.34 2.88
C ILE A 30 -3.52 6.18 2.72
N TRP A 31 -3.70 6.76 1.53
CA TRP A 31 -5.01 7.23 1.08
C TRP A 31 -5.71 6.09 0.34
N SER A 32 -6.78 5.51 0.87
CA SER A 32 -7.41 5.78 2.17
C SER A 32 -7.77 4.47 2.87
N LEU A 33 -8.20 4.55 4.12
CA LEU A 33 -8.65 3.37 4.84
C LEU A 33 -9.90 2.76 4.19
N ILE A 34 -10.90 3.59 3.88
CA ILE A 34 -12.21 3.18 3.35
C ILE A 34 -12.54 3.91 2.06
N ASP A 35 -13.38 3.30 1.22
CA ASP A 35 -14.04 4.03 0.14
C ASP A 35 -14.90 5.15 0.73
N ASN A 36 -14.76 6.35 0.19
CA ASN A 36 -15.38 7.56 0.68
C ASN A 36 -15.88 8.43 -0.48
N PHE A 37 -16.38 9.62 -0.15
CA PHE A 37 -16.78 10.62 -1.13
C PHE A 37 -15.56 11.33 -1.71
N GLU A 38 -15.34 11.22 -3.02
CA GLU A 38 -14.19 11.79 -3.73
C GLU A 38 -14.56 13.04 -4.52
N TRP A 39 -14.99 14.07 -3.79
CA TRP A 39 -15.14 15.44 -4.28
C TRP A 39 -16.00 15.53 -5.56
N LEU A 40 -15.42 16.01 -6.66
CA LEU A 40 -16.07 16.16 -7.95
C LEU A 40 -16.60 14.84 -8.53
N TYR A 41 -16.05 13.71 -8.09
CA TYR A 41 -16.41 12.37 -8.56
C TYR A 41 -17.43 11.68 -7.67
N GLY A 42 -17.81 12.31 -6.55
CA GLY A 42 -18.70 11.72 -5.55
C GLY A 42 -18.26 10.30 -5.17
N TYR A 43 -19.20 9.35 -5.21
CA TYR A 43 -18.96 7.96 -4.79
C TYR A 43 -18.53 7.01 -5.93
N THR A 44 -18.18 7.55 -7.11
CA THR A 44 -17.82 6.75 -8.28
C THR A 44 -16.38 6.25 -8.24
N LEU A 45 -15.48 7.02 -7.62
CA LEU A 45 -14.10 6.60 -7.37
C LEU A 45 -13.96 5.96 -5.99
N ARG A 46 -13.06 4.97 -5.90
CA ARG A 46 -12.93 4.09 -4.73
C ARG A 46 -11.46 3.85 -4.40
N PHE A 47 -10.86 4.74 -3.60
CA PHE A 47 -9.45 4.67 -3.22
C PHE A 47 -9.17 3.80 -2.00
N GLY A 48 -10.19 3.51 -1.19
CA GLY A 48 -10.05 2.79 0.06
C GLY A 48 -9.45 1.40 -0.11
N ILE A 49 -8.68 0.96 0.89
CA ILE A 49 -8.28 -0.45 1.00
C ILE A 49 -9.42 -1.33 1.55
N TYR A 50 -10.44 -0.72 2.15
CA TYR A 50 -11.73 -1.35 2.45
C TYR A 50 -12.81 -0.82 1.51
N TYR A 51 -13.64 -1.74 1.01
CA TYR A 51 -14.88 -1.39 0.35
C TYR A 51 -15.91 -1.00 1.41
N VAL A 52 -16.76 -0.01 1.09
CA VAL A 52 -17.94 0.35 1.87
C VAL A 52 -19.16 0.19 0.99
N ASP A 53 -20.14 -0.58 1.47
CA ASP A 53 -21.49 -0.53 0.93
C ASP A 53 -22.17 0.73 1.47
N TYR A 54 -22.55 1.66 0.60
CA TYR A 54 -23.11 2.94 1.02
C TYR A 54 -24.56 2.87 1.49
N ASN A 55 -25.27 1.76 1.23
CA ASN A 55 -26.63 1.55 1.70
C ASN A 55 -26.63 0.92 3.10
N THR A 56 -25.76 -0.07 3.33
CA THR A 56 -25.73 -0.84 4.59
C THR A 56 -24.64 -0.40 5.56
N LEU A 57 -23.68 0.40 5.07
CA LEU A 57 -22.45 0.76 5.78
C LEU A 57 -21.58 -0.46 6.14
N GLU A 58 -21.74 -1.60 5.47
CA GLU A 58 -20.86 -2.74 5.69
C GLU A 58 -19.45 -2.46 5.11
N ARG A 59 -18.41 -2.93 5.81
CA ARG A 59 -17.01 -2.76 5.39
C ARG A 59 -16.42 -4.11 5.02
N THR A 60 -15.94 -4.25 3.79
CA THR A 60 -15.30 -5.48 3.31
C THR A 60 -13.83 -5.22 2.97
N PRO A 61 -12.87 -5.98 3.53
CA PRO A 61 -11.46 -5.80 3.21
C PRO A 61 -11.21 -6.16 1.73
N LYS A 62 -10.56 -5.26 0.99
CA LYS A 62 -10.07 -5.58 -0.36
C LYS A 62 -8.76 -6.37 -0.25
N LEU A 63 -8.33 -6.96 -1.36
CA LEU A 63 -7.02 -7.64 -1.45
C LEU A 63 -5.87 -6.73 -0.97
N SER A 64 -5.94 -5.42 -1.25
CA SER A 64 -4.98 -4.42 -0.77
C SER A 64 -4.92 -4.32 0.76
N ALA A 65 -6.05 -4.44 1.48
CA ALA A 65 -6.03 -4.42 2.94
C ALA A 65 -5.40 -5.69 3.52
N ILE A 66 -5.73 -6.84 2.95
CA ILE A 66 -5.14 -8.13 3.36
C ILE A 66 -3.63 -8.12 3.14
N TRP A 67 -3.21 -7.66 1.96
CA TRP A 67 -1.81 -7.50 1.59
C TRP A 67 -1.09 -6.51 2.51
N TYR A 68 -1.62 -5.31 2.70
CA TYR A 68 -0.99 -4.28 3.53
C TYR A 68 -0.82 -4.75 4.98
N ARG A 69 -1.77 -5.51 5.52
CA ARG A 69 -1.63 -6.16 6.83
C ARG A 69 -0.47 -7.17 6.87
N GLN A 70 -0.30 -7.99 5.82
CA GLN A 70 0.80 -8.96 5.75
C GLN A 70 2.16 -8.27 5.62
N PHE A 71 2.21 -7.21 4.82
CA PHE A 71 3.37 -6.35 4.65
C PHE A 71 3.83 -5.73 5.99
N LEU A 72 2.90 -5.07 6.71
CA LEU A 72 3.17 -4.46 8.02
C LEU A 72 3.60 -5.51 9.06
N ALA A 73 3.05 -6.73 8.99
CA ALA A 73 3.43 -7.83 9.86
C ALA A 73 4.79 -8.48 9.50
N GLY A 74 5.51 -7.96 8.49
CA GLY A 74 6.80 -8.50 8.03
C GLY A 74 6.69 -9.91 7.43
N ARG A 75 5.49 -10.30 6.97
CA ARG A 75 5.22 -11.64 6.40
C ARG A 75 5.44 -11.69 4.89
N GLU A 76 5.86 -10.58 4.30
CA GLU A 76 6.10 -10.46 2.87
C GLU A 76 7.60 -10.48 2.56
N LYS A 77 7.97 -11.33 1.61
CA LYS A 77 9.34 -11.41 1.09
C LYS A 77 9.51 -10.33 0.02
N ILE A 78 10.29 -9.30 0.33
CA ILE A 78 10.47 -8.16 -0.57
C ILE A 78 11.74 -8.40 -1.38
N LEU A 79 11.60 -8.37 -2.71
CA LEU A 79 12.71 -8.33 -3.64
C LEU A 79 13.40 -6.97 -3.50
N THR A 80 14.63 -6.98 -3.04
CA THR A 80 15.43 -5.75 -2.89
C THR A 80 16.57 -5.82 -3.89
N GLN A 81 16.71 -4.82 -4.75
CA GLN A 81 17.89 -4.71 -5.62
C GLN A 81 19.13 -4.35 -4.79
N LYS A 82 20.23 -5.05 -5.04
CA LYS A 82 21.54 -4.78 -4.45
C LYS A 82 22.62 -5.05 -5.50
N GLY A 83 23.24 -4.00 -6.02
CA GLY A 83 24.20 -4.11 -7.13
C GLY A 83 23.52 -4.63 -8.41
N SER A 84 24.20 -5.54 -9.14
CA SER A 84 23.68 -6.20 -10.35
C SER A 84 22.73 -7.38 -10.07
N GLY A 85 22.28 -7.58 -8.82
CA GLY A 85 21.43 -8.71 -8.41
C GLY A 85 20.26 -8.34 -7.48
N PHE A 86 19.35 -9.29 -7.28
CA PHE A 86 18.21 -9.18 -6.37
C PHE A 86 18.44 -10.04 -5.12
N GLU A 87 18.26 -9.46 -3.93
CA GLU A 87 18.27 -10.15 -2.63
C GLU A 87 16.87 -10.13 -2.00
N PHE A 88 16.50 -11.22 -1.33
CA PHE A 88 15.28 -11.26 -0.52
C PHE A 88 15.55 -10.69 0.88
N ARG A 89 14.82 -9.63 1.27
CA ARG A 89 14.76 -9.17 2.67
C ARG A 89 13.41 -9.47 3.29
N ARG A 90 13.43 -9.78 4.60
CA ARG A 90 12.23 -10.07 5.40
C ARG A 90 11.40 -8.83 5.73
N HIS A 91 11.95 -7.62 5.60
CA HIS A 91 11.24 -6.39 5.98
C HIS A 91 11.89 -5.14 5.36
N LEU A 92 11.06 -4.17 4.95
CA LEU A 92 11.50 -2.80 4.67
C LEU A 92 11.51 -2.03 6.00
N PRO A 93 12.59 -1.32 6.34
CA PRO A 93 12.63 -0.52 7.56
C PRO A 93 11.72 0.69 7.37
N PHE A 94 10.55 0.65 8.01
CA PHE A 94 9.84 1.86 8.42
C PHE A 94 9.96 1.94 9.94
#